data_AF-A0A1Y1MFL0-F1
#
_entry.id   AF-A0A1Y1MFL0-F1
#
_cell.length_a   1.000
_cell.length_b   1.000
_cell.length_c   1.000
_cell.angle_alpha   90.00
_cell.angle_beta   90.00
_cell.angle_gamma   90.00
#
_symmetry.space_group_name_H-M   'P 1'
#
loop_
_entity.id
_entity.type
_entity.pdbx_description
1 polymer ?
#
loop_
_entity_poly.entity_id
_entity_poly.type
_entity_poly.pdbx_seq_one_letter_code
_entity_poly.pdbx_strand_id
1 'polypeptide(L)'
;FSNYDAKWLPTKENIKRLIRDVAHKEMIQKPAYVMKCFIQEFINTSLNIANLESIYNDIKPTAKNCIKKFIVEDGEMNEDKNKVLGFLKKFVREGDDTLRSFLMQFNLIQFNALDGLARTPTAQTCTCLLTLSTTYENYVTFRSEFTNLLEANVWVMDVV
;
A
#
# COMPACT_ATOMS: atom_id res chain seq x y z
N PHE A 1 14.72 -4.92 37.75
CA PHE A 1 13.35 -5.48 37.75
C PHE A 1 12.88 -5.55 36.31
N SER A 2 12.30 -6.66 35.87
CA SER A 2 12.04 -6.90 34.43
C SER A 2 10.91 -6.01 33.91
N ASN A 3 11.00 -5.59 32.64
CA ASN A 3 10.01 -4.76 31.91
C ASN A 3 8.60 -5.37 31.79
N TYR A 4 8.35 -6.54 32.38
CA TYR A 4 7.11 -7.32 32.23
C TYR A 4 6.34 -7.49 33.55
N ASP A 5 6.76 -6.82 34.63
CA ASP A 5 6.25 -6.99 36.00
C ASP A 5 6.17 -8.47 36.42
N ALA A 6 7.21 -9.24 36.13
CA ALA A 6 7.29 -10.63 36.57
C ALA A 6 7.31 -10.67 38.10
N LYS A 7 6.26 -11.23 38.71
CA LYS A 7 6.11 -11.30 40.18
C LYS A 7 7.06 -12.31 40.87
N TRP A 8 7.79 -13.13 40.09
CA TRP A 8 8.55 -14.30 40.55
C TRP A 8 9.88 -14.38 39.80
N LEU A 9 10.93 -14.85 40.46
CA LEU A 9 12.21 -15.14 39.81
C LEU A 9 12.12 -16.45 39.00
N PRO A 10 12.65 -16.50 37.77
CA PRO A 10 12.60 -17.71 36.97
C PRO A 10 13.43 -18.86 37.57
N THR A 11 12.84 -20.05 37.67
CA THR A 11 13.49 -21.32 38.05
C THR A 11 13.13 -22.42 37.05
N LYS A 12 13.83 -23.55 37.07
CA LYS A 12 13.56 -24.68 36.16
C LYS A 12 12.13 -25.20 36.29
N GLU A 13 11.55 -25.10 37.49
CA GLU A 13 10.23 -25.60 37.84
C GLU A 13 9.12 -24.62 37.45
N ASN A 14 9.39 -23.30 37.49
CA ASN A 14 8.37 -22.26 37.31
C ASN A 14 8.41 -21.57 35.94
N ILE A 15 9.48 -21.74 35.14
CA ILE A 15 9.70 -20.98 33.90
C ILE A 15 8.55 -21.12 32.89
N LYS A 16 7.98 -22.32 32.74
CA LYS A 16 6.85 -22.56 31.81
C LYS A 16 5.61 -21.76 32.22
N ARG A 17 5.33 -21.70 33.51
CA ARG A 17 4.20 -20.93 34.07
C ARG A 17 4.47 -19.43 33.90
N LEU A 18 5.68 -18.99 34.21
CA LEU A 18 6.07 -17.60 34.08
C LEU A 18 5.90 -17.08 32.64
N ILE A 19 6.34 -17.86 31.64
CA ILE A 19 6.17 -17.51 30.22
C ILE A 19 4.69 -17.40 29.85
N ARG A 20 3.85 -18.34 30.33
CA ARG A 20 2.40 -18.29 30.08
C ARG A 20 1.75 -17.04 30.69
N ASP A 21 2.13 -16.68 31.92
CA ASP A 21 1.57 -15.53 32.62
C ASP A 21 1.97 -14.22 31.92
N VAL A 22 3.23 -14.11 31.46
CA VAL A 22 3.69 -12.97 30.65
C VAL A 22 2.95 -12.91 29.32
N ALA A 23 2.85 -14.03 28.59
CA ALA A 23 2.15 -14.07 27.31
C ALA A 23 0.67 -13.67 27.46
N HIS A 24 -0.03 -14.17 28.49
CA HIS A 24 -1.41 -13.81 28.74
C HIS A 24 -1.58 -12.31 29.04
N LYS A 25 -0.68 -11.74 29.86
CA LYS A 25 -0.72 -10.30 30.16
C LYS A 25 -0.49 -9.45 28.91
N GLU A 26 0.57 -9.74 28.15
CA GLU A 26 0.98 -8.94 27.00
C GLU A 26 0.05 -9.10 25.80
N MET A 27 -0.41 -10.32 25.51
CA MET A 27 -1.19 -10.61 24.30
C MET A 27 -2.70 -10.56 24.50
N ILE A 28 -3.21 -10.72 25.73
CA ILE A 28 -4.65 -10.77 26.02
C ILE A 28 -5.06 -9.58 26.89
N GLN A 29 -4.43 -9.39 28.06
CA GLN A 29 -4.91 -8.40 29.02
C GLN A 29 -4.66 -6.96 28.56
N LYS A 30 -3.46 -6.64 28.07
CA LYS A 30 -3.15 -5.28 27.57
C LYS A 30 -4.03 -4.90 26.37
N PRO A 31 -4.19 -5.75 25.33
CA PRO A 31 -5.04 -5.42 24.20
C PRO A 31 -6.54 -5.44 24.52
N ALA A 32 -6.99 -6.11 25.59
CA ALA A 32 -8.40 -6.19 25.95
C ALA A 32 -9.06 -4.83 26.17
N TYR A 33 -8.31 -3.84 26.67
CA TYR A 33 -8.83 -2.47 26.80
C TYR A 33 -9.15 -1.85 25.43
N VAL A 34 -8.18 -1.92 24.50
CA VAL A 34 -8.37 -1.45 23.12
C VAL A 34 -9.55 -2.19 22.50
N MET A 35 -9.59 -3.52 22.60
CA MET A 35 -10.69 -4.31 22.06
C MET A 35 -12.06 -3.87 22.61
N LYS A 36 -12.18 -3.58 23.91
CA LYS A 36 -13.43 -3.06 24.50
C LYS A 36 -13.87 -1.72 23.91
N CYS A 37 -12.93 -0.83 23.57
CA CYS A 37 -13.24 0.45 22.94
C CYS A 37 -13.76 0.28 21.50
N PHE A 38 -13.22 -0.69 20.77
CA PHE A 38 -13.52 -0.87 19.34
C PHE A 38 -14.60 -1.92 19.06
N ILE A 39 -14.98 -2.76 20.02
CA ILE A 39 -15.85 -3.93 19.77
C ILE A 39 -17.22 -3.56 19.18
N GLN A 40 -17.75 -2.38 19.49
CA GLN A 40 -19.03 -1.90 18.94
C GLN A 40 -18.93 -1.66 17.43
N GLU A 41 -17.80 -1.14 16.95
CA GLU A 41 -17.55 -0.90 15.53
C GLU A 41 -17.37 -2.21 14.75
N PHE A 42 -16.91 -3.27 15.42
CA PHE A 42 -16.67 -4.58 14.82
C PHE A 42 -17.78 -5.61 15.08
N ILE A 43 -18.81 -5.27 15.86
CA ILE A 43 -19.84 -6.23 16.33
C ILE A 43 -20.63 -6.84 15.16
N ASN A 44 -20.79 -6.07 14.08
CA ASN A 44 -21.47 -6.50 12.86
C ASN A 44 -20.52 -7.02 11.78
N THR A 45 -19.21 -7.00 12.03
CA THR A 45 -18.22 -7.49 11.07
C THR A 45 -17.92 -8.96 11.35
N SER A 46 -18.13 -9.83 10.38
CA SER A 46 -17.70 -11.23 10.44
C SER A 46 -16.20 -11.35 10.19
N LEU A 47 -15.38 -10.74 11.05
CA LEU A 47 -13.91 -10.87 10.97
C LEU A 47 -13.49 -12.19 11.60
N ASN A 48 -13.06 -13.13 10.76
CA ASN A 48 -12.27 -14.28 11.21
C ASN A 48 -10.81 -14.12 10.74
N ILE A 49 -9.95 -15.03 11.22
CA ILE A 49 -8.52 -15.02 10.88
C ILE A 49 -8.30 -15.07 9.36
N ALA A 50 -9.07 -15.90 8.64
CA ALA A 50 -8.93 -16.02 7.19
C ALA A 50 -9.31 -14.71 6.45
N ASN A 51 -10.34 -14.01 6.91
CA ASN A 51 -10.70 -12.70 6.36
C ASN A 51 -9.62 -11.65 6.61
N LEU A 52 -9.03 -11.64 7.81
CA LEU A 52 -7.92 -10.74 8.14
C LEU A 52 -6.67 -11.06 7.29
N GLU A 53 -6.31 -12.33 7.15
CA GLU A 53 -5.21 -12.75 6.27
C GLU A 53 -5.46 -12.35 4.82
N SER A 54 -6.69 -12.48 4.31
CA SER A 54 -7.05 -12.00 2.98
C SER A 54 -6.84 -10.50 2.83
N ILE A 55 -7.32 -9.70 3.79
CA ILE A 55 -7.14 -8.24 3.78
C ILE A 55 -5.65 -7.89 3.77
N TYR A 56 -4.86 -8.51 4.66
CA TYR A 56 -3.40 -8.32 4.70
C TYR A 56 -2.74 -8.70 3.38
N ASN A 57 -3.17 -9.78 2.74
CA ASN A 57 -2.62 -10.21 1.46
C ASN A 57 -3.03 -9.29 0.30
N ASP A 58 -4.22 -8.70 0.34
CA ASP A 58 -4.70 -7.76 -0.68
C ASP A 58 -4.00 -6.40 -0.59
N ILE A 59 -3.60 -5.96 0.60
CA ILE A 59 -2.85 -4.70 0.78
C ILE A 59 -1.34 -4.86 0.55
N LYS A 60 -0.81 -6.08 0.44
CA LYS A 60 0.62 -6.29 0.15
C LYS A 60 0.97 -5.64 -1.21
N PRO A 61 2.10 -4.92 -1.29
CA PRO A 61 2.54 -4.20 -2.49
C PRO A 61 3.15 -5.16 -3.52
N THR A 62 2.36 -6.15 -3.97
CA THR A 62 2.75 -7.06 -5.05
C THR A 62 2.37 -6.45 -6.39
N ALA A 63 3.09 -6.81 -7.45
CA ALA A 63 2.78 -6.33 -8.80
C ALA A 63 1.32 -6.66 -9.19
N LYS A 64 0.85 -7.85 -8.82
CA LYS A 64 -0.53 -8.29 -9.05
C LYS A 64 -1.54 -7.38 -8.36
N ASN A 65 -1.35 -7.09 -7.06
CA ASN A 65 -2.29 -6.28 -6.29
C ASN A 65 -2.32 -4.83 -6.76
N CYS A 66 -1.15 -4.25 -7.04
CA CYS A 66 -1.04 -2.88 -7.53
C CYS A 66 -1.74 -2.73 -8.88
N ILE A 67 -1.50 -3.63 -9.84
CA ILE A 67 -2.15 -3.58 -11.16
C ILE A 67 -3.67 -3.80 -11.06
N LYS A 68 -4.13 -4.69 -10.16
CA LYS A 68 -5.56 -4.97 -9.95
C LYS A 68 -6.33 -3.74 -9.46
N LYS A 69 -5.67 -2.81 -8.76
CA LYS A 69 -6.29 -1.60 -8.22
C LYS A 69 -6.54 -0.50 -9.25
N PHE A 70 -5.84 -0.51 -10.39
CA PHE A 70 -5.95 0.57 -11.37
C PHE A 70 -7.33 0.59 -12.02
N ILE A 71 -8.03 1.70 -11.84
CA ILE A 71 -9.34 2.03 -12.41
C ILE A 71 -9.12 3.26 -13.29
N VAL A 72 -9.53 3.18 -14.56
CA VAL A 72 -9.44 4.32 -15.48
C VAL A 72 -10.66 5.21 -15.27
N GLU A 73 -10.45 6.49 -14.97
CA GLU A 73 -11.46 7.44 -14.47
C GLU A 73 -12.38 8.02 -15.58
N ASP A 74 -12.88 7.16 -16.47
CA ASP A 74 -13.79 7.46 -17.57
C ASP A 74 -13.21 8.12 -18.84
N GLY A 75 -13.58 7.51 -19.96
CA GLY A 75 -13.24 7.88 -21.31
C GLY A 75 -12.97 6.64 -22.15
N GLU A 76 -13.36 6.67 -23.43
CA GLU A 76 -13.06 5.56 -24.34
C GLU A 76 -11.57 5.23 -24.32
N MET A 77 -11.27 3.94 -24.18
CA MET A 77 -9.92 3.42 -24.29
C MET A 77 -9.55 3.38 -25.76
N ASN A 78 -8.54 4.15 -26.14
CA ASN A 78 -7.92 4.11 -27.46
C ASN A 78 -6.57 3.36 -27.38
N GLU A 79 -5.93 3.19 -28.53
CA GLU A 79 -4.65 2.48 -28.63
C GLU A 79 -3.55 3.14 -27.78
N ASP A 80 -3.50 4.48 -27.76
CA ASP A 80 -2.48 5.20 -27.00
C ASP A 80 -2.66 5.08 -25.48
N LYS A 81 -3.89 5.20 -24.98
CA LYS A 81 -4.21 4.96 -23.56
C LYS A 81 -3.86 3.52 -23.16
N ASN A 82 -4.21 2.55 -24.01
CA ASN A 82 -3.87 1.14 -23.76
C ASN A 82 -2.37 0.90 -23.73
N LYS A 83 -1.63 1.52 -24.65
CA LYS A 83 -0.17 1.47 -24.73
C LYS A 83 0.47 2.02 -23.46
N VAL A 84 0.09 3.23 -23.03
CA VAL A 84 0.64 3.87 -21.82
C VAL A 84 0.23 3.14 -20.55
N LEU A 85 -1.01 2.65 -20.46
CA LEU A 85 -1.41 1.76 -19.36
C LEU A 85 -0.58 0.47 -19.34
N GLY A 86 -0.24 -0.05 -20.52
CA GLY A 86 0.69 -1.17 -20.68
C GLY A 86 2.08 -0.86 -20.13
N PHE A 87 2.60 0.34 -20.39
CA PHE A 87 3.87 0.82 -19.82
C PHE A 87 3.81 0.92 -18.30
N LEU A 88 2.76 1.52 -17.72
CA LEU A 88 2.58 1.57 -16.27
C LEU A 88 2.55 0.17 -15.65
N LYS A 89 1.76 -0.75 -16.23
CA LYS A 89 1.69 -2.15 -15.76
C LYS A 89 3.03 -2.86 -15.85
N LYS A 90 3.81 -2.60 -16.91
CA LYS A 90 5.17 -3.16 -17.05
C LYS A 90 6.12 -2.59 -16.00
N PHE A 91 6.07 -1.28 -15.77
CA PHE A 91 6.85 -0.58 -14.75
C PHE A 91 6.60 -1.13 -13.34
N VAL A 92 5.33 -1.37 -12.98
CA VAL A 92 4.93 -1.99 -11.70
C VAL A 92 5.51 -3.41 -11.54
N ARG A 93 5.57 -4.20 -12.63
CA ARG A 93 6.12 -5.57 -12.59
C ARG A 93 7.64 -5.58 -12.40
N GLU A 94 8.33 -4.63 -13.03
CA GLU A 94 9.79 -4.52 -12.98
C GLU A 94 10.30 -3.79 -11.74
N GLY A 95 9.46 -3.02 -11.07
CA GLY A 95 9.82 -2.26 -9.86
C GLY A 95 10.06 -3.13 -8.62
N ASP A 96 10.63 -2.51 -7.60
CA ASP A 96 10.84 -3.11 -6.28
C ASP A 96 9.61 -2.92 -5.37
N ASP A 97 9.71 -3.41 -4.13
CA ASP A 97 8.62 -3.29 -3.16
C ASP A 97 8.39 -1.84 -2.71
N THR A 98 9.43 -1.00 -2.71
CA THR A 98 9.35 0.43 -2.39
C THR A 98 8.47 1.16 -3.40
N LEU A 99 8.76 0.99 -4.69
CA LEU A 99 8.00 1.57 -5.78
C LEU A 99 6.56 1.06 -5.80
N ARG A 100 6.36 -0.24 -5.59
CA ARG A 100 5.00 -0.80 -5.52
C ARG A 100 4.23 -0.25 -4.33
N SER A 101 4.88 -0.07 -3.18
CA SER A 101 4.26 0.54 -2.00
C SER A 101 3.85 2.00 -2.26
N PHE A 102 4.67 2.75 -2.99
CA PHE A 102 4.32 4.09 -3.44
C PHE A 102 3.09 4.06 -4.36
N LEU A 103 3.12 3.25 -5.41
CA LEU A 103 2.02 3.19 -6.39
C LEU A 103 0.71 2.61 -5.83
N MET A 104 0.77 1.83 -4.74
CA MET A 104 -0.42 1.30 -4.05
C MET A 104 -1.32 2.37 -3.44
N GLN A 105 -0.84 3.62 -3.33
CA GLN A 105 -1.60 4.79 -2.89
C GLN A 105 -2.51 5.35 -4.00
N PHE A 106 -2.25 5.03 -5.27
CA PHE A 106 -3.01 5.53 -6.41
C PHE A 106 -3.79 4.39 -7.06
N ASN A 107 -5.11 4.56 -7.16
CA ASN A 107 -6.01 3.59 -7.78
C ASN A 107 -6.75 4.18 -8.98
N LEU A 108 -6.87 5.50 -9.10
CA LEU A 108 -7.47 6.16 -10.25
C LEU A 108 -6.39 6.53 -11.26
N ILE A 109 -6.64 6.23 -12.54
CA ILE A 109 -5.75 6.55 -13.66
C ILE A 109 -6.49 7.46 -14.63
N GLN A 110 -5.92 8.63 -14.88
CA GLN A 110 -6.40 9.57 -15.90
C GLN A 110 -5.34 9.77 -16.97
N PHE A 111 -5.80 10.15 -18.16
CA PHE A 111 -4.94 10.43 -19.29
C PHE A 111 -5.06 11.88 -19.75
N ASN A 112 -3.94 12.48 -20.15
CA ASN A 112 -3.90 13.75 -20.87
C ASN A 112 -3.10 13.61 -22.18
N ALA A 113 -3.07 14.66 -23.00
CA ALA A 113 -2.30 14.69 -24.25
C ALA A 113 -1.13 15.70 -24.19
N LEU A 114 -0.61 15.97 -22.99
CA LEU A 114 0.51 16.90 -22.81
C LEU A 114 1.79 16.30 -23.39
N ASP A 115 2.68 17.12 -23.95
CA ASP A 115 3.92 16.65 -24.57
C ASP A 115 5.14 17.48 -24.15
N GLY A 116 6.33 17.00 -24.51
CA GLY A 116 7.59 17.60 -24.10
C GLY A 116 7.75 17.61 -22.58
N LEU A 117 8.20 18.73 -22.02
CA LEU A 117 8.40 18.87 -20.58
C LEU A 117 7.09 18.87 -19.77
N ALA A 118 5.94 19.17 -20.39
CA ALA A 118 4.64 19.16 -19.71
C ALA A 118 4.06 17.75 -19.57
N ARG A 119 4.70 16.74 -20.17
CA ARG A 119 4.27 15.33 -20.19
C ARG A 119 4.47 14.58 -18.87
N THR A 120 5.09 15.21 -17.89
CA THR A 120 5.46 14.61 -16.62
C THR A 120 4.24 14.00 -15.91
N PRO A 121 4.33 12.75 -15.42
CA PRO A 121 3.31 12.16 -14.57
C PRO A 121 3.02 13.05 -13.35
N THR A 122 1.74 13.23 -13.05
CA THR A 122 1.30 13.97 -11.86
C THR A 122 0.50 13.05 -10.95
N ALA A 123 0.70 13.17 -9.64
CA ALA A 123 0.08 12.32 -8.65
C ALA A 123 -0.64 13.17 -7.59
N GLN A 124 -1.94 12.93 -7.42
CA GLN A 124 -2.77 13.59 -6.42
C GLN A 124 -3.10 12.59 -5.31
N THR A 125 -2.53 12.81 -4.13
CA THR A 125 -2.64 11.87 -3.00
C THR A 125 -4.02 11.91 -2.36
N CYS A 126 -4.67 13.07 -2.29
CA CYS A 126 -6.01 13.23 -1.70
C CYS A 126 -7.10 12.48 -2.49
N THR A 127 -6.98 12.45 -3.81
CA THR A 127 -7.92 11.79 -4.73
C THR A 127 -7.45 10.41 -5.19
N CYS A 128 -6.25 9.99 -4.79
CA CYS A 128 -5.61 8.75 -5.23
C CYS A 128 -5.47 8.64 -6.76
N LEU A 129 -5.29 9.79 -7.43
CA LEU A 129 -5.26 9.92 -8.89
C LEU A 129 -3.81 9.99 -9.41
N LEU A 130 -3.53 9.20 -10.45
CA LEU A 130 -2.31 9.27 -11.24
C LEU A 130 -2.65 9.66 -12.68
N THR A 131 -2.18 10.81 -13.12
CA THR A 131 -2.39 11.30 -14.48
C THR A 131 -1.16 11.04 -15.33
N LEU A 132 -1.38 10.39 -16.48
CA LEU A 132 -0.33 10.03 -17.43
C LEU A 132 -0.62 10.65 -18.79
N SER A 133 0.41 11.07 -19.50
CA SER A 133 0.21 11.49 -20.89
C SER A 133 0.14 10.32 -21.85
N THR A 134 -0.68 10.41 -22.89
CA THR A 134 -0.76 9.45 -24.00
C THR A 134 0.36 9.57 -25.02
N THR A 135 1.18 10.63 -24.95
CA THR A 135 2.21 10.94 -25.97
C THR A 135 3.52 10.18 -25.76
N TYR A 136 3.62 9.29 -24.76
CA TYR A 136 4.77 8.39 -24.65
C TYR A 136 4.88 7.46 -25.84
N GLU A 137 5.98 7.56 -26.59
CA GLU A 137 6.24 6.74 -27.77
C GLU A 137 6.63 5.31 -27.39
N ASN A 138 7.42 5.15 -26.33
CA ASN A 138 8.01 3.88 -25.95
C ASN A 138 8.21 3.76 -24.43
N TYR A 139 8.37 2.51 -23.98
CA TYR A 139 8.53 2.17 -22.57
C TYR A 139 9.83 2.71 -21.96
N VAL A 140 10.91 2.84 -22.74
CA VAL A 140 12.22 3.26 -22.23
C VAL A 140 12.16 4.71 -21.78
N THR A 141 11.57 5.59 -22.61
CA THR A 141 11.33 6.99 -22.27
C THR A 141 10.41 7.11 -21.06
N PHE A 142 9.28 6.39 -21.06
CA PHE A 142 8.35 6.36 -19.91
C PHE A 142 9.07 5.98 -18.61
N ARG A 143 9.81 4.85 -18.62
CA ARG A 143 10.52 4.34 -17.44
C ARG A 143 11.55 5.35 -16.94
N SER A 144 12.36 5.91 -17.85
CA SER A 144 13.40 6.86 -17.46
C SER A 144 12.82 8.12 -16.83
N GLU A 145 11.79 8.72 -17.43
CA GLU A 145 11.16 9.92 -16.89
C GLU A 145 10.50 9.65 -15.53
N PHE A 146 9.77 8.52 -15.41
CA PHE A 146 9.10 8.15 -14.17
C PHE A 146 10.10 7.84 -13.04
N THR A 147 11.18 7.10 -13.33
CA THR A 147 12.25 6.83 -12.36
C THR A 147 12.92 8.13 -11.92
N ASN A 148 13.26 9.02 -12.85
CA ASN A 148 13.90 10.29 -12.51
C ASN A 148 13.02 11.15 -11.60
N LEU A 149 11.69 11.15 -11.80
CA LEU A 149 10.76 11.85 -10.91
C LEU A 149 10.71 11.23 -9.51
N LEU A 150 10.69 9.89 -9.41
CA LEU A 150 10.75 9.19 -8.13
C LEU A 150 12.06 9.50 -7.39
N GLU A 151 13.18 9.56 -8.09
CA GLU A 151 14.51 9.83 -7.50
C GLU A 151 14.72 11.31 -7.13
N ALA A 152 14.17 12.23 -7.92
CA ALA A 152 14.35 13.66 -7.69
C ALA A 152 13.55 14.20 -6.49
N ASN A 153 12.56 13.46 -5.97
CA ASN A 153 11.57 13.95 -4.99
C ASN A 153 10.84 15.23 -5.41
N VAL A 154 10.92 15.65 -6.68
CA VAL A 154 10.21 16.82 -7.23
C VAL A 154 8.87 16.34 -7.79
N TRP A 155 7.98 15.94 -6.90
CA TRP A 155 6.59 15.67 -7.25
C TRP A 155 5.80 16.96 -7.04
N VAL A 156 5.11 17.42 -8.09
CA VAL A 156 4.02 18.38 -7.89
C VAL A 156 2.89 17.62 -7.21
N MET A 157 2.95 17.56 -5.88
CA MET A 157 1.89 17.06 -5.02
C MET A 157 1.02 18.26 -4.68
N ASP A 158 -0.07 18.45 -5.43
CA ASP A 158 -1.06 19.46 -5.07
C ASP A 158 -1.77 19.00 -3.78
N VAL A 159 -1.46 19.68 -2.67
CA VAL A 159 -2.23 19.61 -1.42
C VAL A 159 -3.15 20.82 -1.43
N VAL A 160 -4.46 20.59 -1.49
CA VAL A 160 -5.49 21.64 -1.36
C VAL A 160 -5.96 21.73 0.08
#